data_AF-A0A383TJ32-F1
#
_entry.id   AF-A0A383TJ32-F1
#
_cell.length_a   1.000
_cell.length_b   1.000
_cell.length_c   1.000
_cell.angle_alpha   90.00
_cell.angle_beta   90.00
_cell.angle_gamma   90.00
#
_symmetry.space_group_name_H-M   'P 1'
#
loop_
_entity.id
_entity.type
_entity.pdbx_description
1 polymer ?
#
loop_
_entity_poly.entity_id
_entity_poly.type
_entity_poly.pdbx_seq_one_letter_code
_entity_poly.pdbx_strand_id
1 'polypeptide(L)'
;MKNLPTMKETKEFLQDNKKTIIGTALALVILYALAIAYTLFSDDKVEEIKEIDPATGLELQLITDVEYTALLTDAVRFDFYVENTEGYAFTNFNLLEAVLLSPEVYEAIDSVEPIVATDAIEAMEEGDIPANYMIDVDTDYDTSELHITVGTGDEAKNTAIATLLYQAIQDETLPFFANKSVYLLSEPHVVQLEKGPEPTDETGSASLPLYLIMGVGLFIGGLLLGMLLAFFRLFFKKEITDVFNYRMSDDDTVLDLSHTTAAEQETALAHGIQHPAAVRKLILSEEPLAPAVQKRLEQMTGAPYVFAQSVLAADPLLHFDEVILVSRKNGTTKDWYKKQRTLLENYATPIKIILI
;
A
#
# COMPACT_ATOMS: atom_id res chain seq x y z
N MET A 1 13.78 -22.99 -27.64
CA MET A 1 12.44 -23.06 -27.02
C MET A 1 12.60 -22.66 -25.55
N LYS A 2 11.69 -21.82 -25.02
CA LYS A 2 11.78 -21.29 -23.66
C LYS A 2 11.69 -22.45 -22.66
N ASN A 3 12.81 -22.78 -22.02
CA ASN A 3 12.80 -23.68 -20.88
C ASN A 3 12.09 -22.95 -19.74
N LEU A 4 10.81 -23.26 -19.54
CA LEU A 4 10.13 -22.90 -18.31
C LEU A 4 10.86 -23.59 -17.15
N PRO A 5 10.99 -22.94 -15.98
CA PRO A 5 11.64 -23.55 -14.84
C PRO A 5 10.97 -24.88 -14.49
N THR A 6 11.76 -25.90 -14.18
CA THR A 6 11.19 -27.17 -13.74
C THR A 6 10.51 -27.01 -12.37
N MET A 7 9.62 -27.94 -12.01
CA MET A 7 8.97 -27.91 -10.70
C MET A 7 9.98 -28.00 -9.55
N LYS A 8 11.10 -28.69 -9.80
CA LYS A 8 12.21 -28.81 -8.85
C LYS A 8 12.94 -27.48 -8.67
N GLU A 9 13.32 -26.82 -9.77
CA GLU A 9 13.95 -25.48 -9.75
C GLU A 9 13.04 -24.44 -9.08
N THR A 10 11.74 -24.49 -9.35
CA THR A 10 10.76 -23.59 -8.73
C THR A 10 10.72 -23.79 -7.21
N LYS A 11 10.74 -25.06 -6.75
CA LYS A 11 10.76 -25.38 -5.33
C LYS A 11 12.05 -24.92 -4.64
N GLU A 12 13.20 -25.14 -5.27
CA GLU A 12 14.49 -24.69 -4.75
C GLU A 12 14.55 -23.16 -4.65
N PHE A 13 14.09 -22.44 -5.68
CA PHE A 13 13.97 -20.98 -5.66
C PHE A 13 13.14 -20.48 -4.48
N LEU A 14 11.96 -21.09 -4.24
CA LEU A 14 11.10 -20.73 -3.12
C LEU A 14 11.77 -21.02 -1.76
N GLN A 15 12.53 -22.10 -1.64
CA GLN A 15 13.23 -22.46 -0.40
C GLN A 15 14.39 -21.50 -0.10
N ASP A 16 15.18 -21.16 -1.11
CA ASP A 16 16.32 -20.24 -1.00
C ASP A 16 15.85 -18.82 -0.63
N ASN A 17 14.69 -18.41 -1.12
CA ASN A 17 14.16 -17.06 -0.96
C ASN A 17 13.01 -16.96 0.06
N LYS A 18 12.68 -18.03 0.79
CA LYS A 18 11.54 -18.06 1.73
C LYS A 18 11.54 -16.91 2.73
N LYS A 19 12.72 -16.51 3.21
CA LYS A 19 12.87 -15.41 4.18
C LYS A 19 12.47 -14.07 3.58
N THR A 20 12.86 -13.82 2.33
CA THR A 20 12.49 -12.60 1.62
C THR A 20 11.00 -12.61 1.31
N ILE A 21 10.48 -13.71 0.78
CA ILE A 21 9.06 -13.83 0.40
C ILE A 21 8.14 -13.64 1.61
N ILE A 22 8.35 -14.43 2.67
CA ILE A 22 7.54 -14.36 3.90
C ILE A 22 7.78 -13.04 4.63
N GLY A 23 9.02 -12.56 4.67
CA GLY A 23 9.36 -11.29 5.32
C GLY A 23 8.65 -10.09 4.67
N THR A 24 8.58 -10.04 3.34
CA THR A 24 7.83 -9.00 2.62
C THR A 24 6.34 -9.07 2.93
N ALA A 25 5.74 -10.27 2.90
CA ALA A 25 4.32 -10.44 3.22
C ALA A 25 3.99 -9.99 4.65
N LEU A 26 4.81 -10.37 5.63
CA LEU A 26 4.63 -9.95 7.02
C LEU A 26 4.82 -8.45 7.21
N ALA A 27 5.83 -7.84 6.56
CA ALA A 27 6.07 -6.41 6.65
C ALA A 27 4.85 -5.61 6.16
N LEU A 28 4.24 -6.03 5.05
CA LEU A 28 3.03 -5.40 4.53
C LEU A 28 1.84 -5.56 5.47
N VAL A 29 1.62 -6.74 6.05
CA VAL A 29 0.56 -6.95 7.05
C VAL A 29 0.78 -6.09 8.29
N ILE A 30 2.02 -5.94 8.76
CA ILE A 30 2.35 -5.08 9.90
C ILE A 30 2.08 -3.61 9.56
N LEU A 31 2.49 -3.13 8.39
CA LEU A 31 2.21 -1.76 7.95
C LEU A 31 0.71 -1.51 7.83
N TYR A 32 -0.03 -2.48 7.32
CA TYR A 32 -1.49 -2.41 7.23
C TYR A 32 -2.14 -2.35 8.62
N ALA A 33 -1.70 -3.20 9.57
CA ALA A 33 -2.18 -3.17 10.94
C ALA A 33 -1.83 -1.85 11.65
N LEU A 34 -0.64 -1.29 11.38
CA LEU A 34 -0.26 0.03 11.88
C LEU A 34 -1.10 1.16 11.26
N ALA A 35 -1.47 1.05 9.99
CA ALA A 35 -2.35 2.02 9.35
C ALA A 35 -3.76 1.97 9.94
N ILE A 36 -4.33 0.78 10.14
CA ILE A 36 -5.62 0.62 10.84
C ILE A 36 -5.52 1.13 12.28
N ALA A 37 -4.47 0.78 13.00
CA ALA A 37 -4.27 1.29 14.36
C ALA A 37 -4.17 2.81 14.33
N TYR A 38 -3.42 3.38 13.39
CA TYR A 38 -3.31 4.82 13.24
C TYR A 38 -4.68 5.44 13.00
N THR A 39 -5.49 4.97 12.05
CA THR A 39 -6.84 5.51 11.81
C THR A 39 -7.72 5.40 13.05
N LEU A 40 -7.76 4.22 13.68
CA LEU A 40 -8.55 4.00 14.90
C LEU A 40 -8.11 4.88 16.09
N PHE A 41 -6.83 5.21 16.20
CA PHE A 41 -6.30 6.05 17.28
C PHE A 41 -6.14 7.54 16.88
N SER A 42 -6.30 7.88 15.60
CA SER A 42 -6.21 9.24 15.07
C SER A 42 -7.56 9.88 14.85
N ASP A 43 -8.60 9.09 14.55
CA ASP A 43 -9.99 9.59 14.50
C ASP A 43 -10.45 10.09 15.88
N ASP A 44 -9.95 9.49 16.97
CA ASP A 44 -10.10 10.01 18.35
C ASP A 44 -9.39 11.36 18.59
N LYS A 45 -8.68 11.93 17.61
CA LYS A 45 -7.86 13.16 17.77
C LYS A 45 -8.16 14.28 16.79
N VAL A 46 -9.05 14.09 15.84
CA VAL A 46 -9.67 15.23 15.15
C VAL A 46 -10.94 15.55 15.92
N GLU A 47 -10.74 16.07 17.13
CA GLU A 47 -11.82 16.75 17.82
C GLU A 47 -12.17 17.96 16.94
N GLU A 48 -13.41 17.98 16.43
CA GLU A 48 -14.15 19.24 16.29
C GLU A 48 -13.76 20.14 17.48
N ILE A 49 -13.59 21.44 17.27
CA ILE A 49 -13.34 22.36 18.37
C ILE A 49 -14.61 22.38 19.23
N LYS A 50 -14.74 21.40 20.12
CA LYS A 50 -15.84 21.26 21.07
C LYS A 50 -15.54 22.24 22.19
N GLU A 51 -16.46 23.16 22.41
CA GLU A 51 -16.35 24.11 23.51
C GLU A 51 -16.43 23.33 24.83
N ILE A 52 -15.41 23.48 25.68
CA ILE A 52 -15.34 22.80 26.98
C ILE A 52 -15.73 23.81 28.05
N ASP A 53 -16.67 23.45 28.94
CA ASP A 53 -16.98 24.28 30.09
C ASP A 53 -15.72 24.45 30.97
N PRO A 54 -15.18 25.68 31.10
CA PRO A 54 -13.92 25.91 31.81
C PRO A 54 -14.03 25.71 33.33
N ALA A 55 -15.24 25.62 33.89
CA ALA A 55 -15.47 25.37 35.32
C ALA A 55 -15.56 23.87 35.66
N THR A 56 -16.13 23.05 34.76
CA THR A 56 -16.39 21.62 35.02
C THR A 56 -15.47 20.68 34.23
N GLY A 57 -14.88 21.14 33.12
CA GLY A 57 -13.99 20.34 32.27
C GLY A 57 -14.71 19.22 31.52
N LEU A 58 -16.04 19.32 31.37
CA LEU A 58 -16.86 18.39 30.60
C LEU A 58 -17.20 19.01 29.23
N GLU A 59 -17.43 18.15 28.23
CA GLU A 59 -17.96 18.57 26.93
C GLU A 59 -19.30 19.30 27.12
N LEU A 60 -19.48 20.48 26.51
CA LEU A 60 -20.81 21.10 26.38
C LEU A 60 -21.63 20.29 25.36
N GLN A 61 -22.19 19.14 25.77
CA GLN A 61 -23.34 18.58 25.09
C GLN A 61 -24.55 19.45 25.43
N LEU A 62 -24.79 20.47 24.59
CA LEU A 62 -25.88 21.44 24.77
C LEU A 62 -27.26 20.77 24.76
N ILE A 63 -27.41 19.70 23.97
CA ILE A 63 -28.62 18.89 23.87
C ILE A 63 -28.26 17.41 23.67
N THR A 64 -29.13 16.51 24.12
CA THR A 64 -29.06 15.06 23.93
C THR A 64 -29.58 14.64 22.55
N ASP A 65 -29.23 13.44 22.08
CA ASP A 65 -29.76 12.87 20.82
C ASP A 65 -31.30 12.85 20.77
N VAL A 66 -31.93 12.67 21.94
CA VAL A 66 -33.40 12.68 22.07
C VAL A 66 -33.95 14.08 21.85
N GLU A 67 -33.31 15.09 22.42
CA GLU A 67 -33.70 16.50 22.24
C GLU A 67 -33.44 16.96 20.82
N TYR A 68 -32.31 16.58 20.21
CA TYR A 68 -32.02 16.86 18.81
C TYR A 68 -33.04 16.21 17.86
N THR A 69 -33.40 14.94 18.10
CA THR A 69 -34.45 14.27 17.31
C THR A 69 -35.81 14.96 17.47
N ALA A 70 -36.09 15.53 18.65
CA ALA A 70 -37.29 16.32 18.85
C ALA A 70 -37.29 17.61 18.02
N LEU A 71 -36.12 18.23 17.79
CA LEU A 71 -36.00 19.41 16.92
C LEU A 71 -36.38 19.11 15.46
N LEU A 72 -36.03 17.92 14.98
CA LEU A 72 -36.32 17.48 13.61
C LEU A 72 -37.79 17.03 13.41
N THR A 73 -38.59 16.99 14.48
CA THR A 73 -40.02 16.70 14.36
C THR A 73 -40.70 17.86 13.63
N ASP A 74 -41.41 17.53 12.54
CA ASP A 74 -42.07 18.50 11.65
C ASP A 74 -41.11 19.56 11.09
N ALA A 75 -39.86 19.15 10.81
CA ALA A 75 -38.87 19.98 10.14
C ALA A 75 -39.37 20.46 8.77
N VAL A 76 -38.95 21.64 8.36
CA VAL A 76 -39.31 22.22 7.06
C VAL A 76 -38.07 22.31 6.19
N ARG A 77 -38.16 21.82 4.97
CA ARG A 77 -37.07 21.79 4.01
C ARG A 77 -37.45 22.49 2.71
N PHE A 78 -36.45 23.07 2.05
CA PHE A 78 -36.54 23.45 0.65
C PHE A 78 -35.21 23.17 -0.06
N ASP A 79 -35.32 22.95 -1.37
CA ASP A 79 -34.24 22.49 -2.21
C ASP A 79 -33.90 23.55 -3.25
N PHE A 80 -32.62 23.71 -3.54
CA PHE A 80 -32.14 24.67 -4.50
C PHE A 80 -30.81 24.24 -5.10
N TYR A 81 -30.48 24.81 -6.25
CA TYR A 81 -29.26 24.53 -6.99
C TYR A 81 -28.50 25.84 -7.21
N VAL A 82 -27.18 25.80 -7.08
CA VAL A 82 -26.34 27.00 -7.15
C VAL A 82 -25.19 26.77 -8.13
N GLU A 83 -25.06 27.64 -9.11
CA GLU A 83 -23.93 27.67 -10.05
C GLU A 83 -23.04 28.88 -9.78
N ASN A 84 -21.72 28.69 -9.85
CA ASN A 84 -20.79 29.81 -9.88
C ASN A 84 -20.74 30.48 -11.28
N THR A 85 -20.05 31.62 -11.38
CA THR A 85 -19.91 32.36 -12.65
C THR A 85 -19.25 31.57 -13.79
N GLU A 86 -18.57 30.46 -13.47
CA GLU A 86 -17.91 29.57 -14.42
C GLU A 86 -18.81 28.40 -14.87
N GLY A 87 -20.03 28.29 -14.32
CA GLY A 87 -21.00 27.23 -14.64
C GLY A 87 -20.78 25.91 -13.90
N TYR A 88 -19.98 25.90 -12.83
CA TYR A 88 -19.85 24.74 -11.95
C TYR A 88 -20.84 24.83 -10.78
N ALA A 89 -21.39 23.67 -10.41
CA ALA A 89 -22.20 23.52 -9.21
C ALA A 89 -21.39 23.89 -7.95
N PHE A 90 -22.02 24.63 -7.05
CA PHE A 90 -21.49 24.90 -5.71
C PHE A 90 -21.94 23.79 -4.75
N THR A 91 -20.99 23.11 -4.12
CA THR A 91 -21.26 21.94 -3.26
C THR A 91 -20.73 22.08 -1.83
N ASN A 92 -20.15 23.23 -1.47
CA ASN A 92 -19.59 23.44 -0.13
C ASN A 92 -20.69 23.86 0.86
N PHE A 93 -21.45 22.88 1.34
CA PHE A 93 -22.56 23.09 2.27
C PHE A 93 -22.08 23.70 3.61
N ASN A 94 -20.93 23.31 4.15
CA ASN A 94 -20.35 23.90 5.38
C ASN A 94 -20.17 25.42 5.29
N LEU A 95 -19.70 25.93 4.13
CA LEU A 95 -19.55 27.37 3.93
C LEU A 95 -20.91 28.06 3.86
N LEU A 96 -21.90 27.41 3.26
CA LEU A 96 -23.25 27.94 3.16
C LEU A 96 -23.94 27.96 4.53
N GLU A 97 -23.83 26.89 5.31
CA GLU A 97 -24.30 26.82 6.69
C GLU A 97 -23.69 27.95 7.54
N ALA A 98 -22.37 28.15 7.47
CA ALA A 98 -21.70 29.26 8.16
C ALA A 98 -22.19 30.66 7.73
N VAL A 99 -22.65 30.81 6.48
CA VAL A 99 -23.26 32.05 5.98
C VAL A 99 -24.67 32.21 6.55
N LEU A 100 -25.47 31.14 6.58
CA LEU A 100 -26.82 31.15 7.15
C LEU A 100 -26.82 31.39 8.67
N LEU A 101 -25.73 31.01 9.34
CA LEU A 101 -25.50 31.26 10.77
C LEU A 101 -24.71 32.56 11.03
N SER A 102 -24.49 33.41 10.01
CA SER A 102 -23.81 34.69 10.22
C SER A 102 -24.69 35.67 11.02
N PRO A 103 -24.09 36.62 11.77
CA PRO A 103 -24.85 37.54 12.63
C PRO A 103 -25.97 38.30 11.92
N GLU A 104 -25.77 38.68 10.65
CA GLU A 104 -26.77 39.41 9.86
C GLU A 104 -27.99 38.54 9.54
N VAL A 105 -27.78 37.28 9.16
CA VAL A 105 -28.88 36.34 8.89
C VAL A 105 -29.56 35.95 10.20
N TYR A 106 -28.77 35.75 11.26
CA TYR A 106 -29.29 35.49 12.59
C TYR A 106 -30.22 36.59 13.09
N GLU A 107 -29.82 37.87 12.99
CA GLU A 107 -30.69 39.01 13.37
C GLU A 107 -31.99 39.04 12.55
N ALA A 108 -31.93 38.66 11.27
CA ALA A 108 -33.13 38.56 10.44
C ALA A 108 -34.06 37.44 10.91
N ILE A 109 -33.50 36.28 11.28
CA ILE A 109 -34.29 35.17 11.83
C ILE A 109 -34.90 35.57 13.19
N ASP A 110 -34.10 36.12 14.11
CA ASP A 110 -34.53 36.56 15.45
C ASP A 110 -35.67 37.59 15.39
N SER A 111 -35.71 38.41 14.33
CA SER A 111 -36.79 39.38 14.11
C SER A 111 -38.15 38.76 13.76
N VAL A 112 -38.15 37.51 13.27
CA VAL A 112 -39.36 36.75 12.89
C VAL A 112 -39.71 35.73 13.97
N GLU A 113 -38.72 35.03 14.50
CA GLU A 113 -38.86 34.09 15.60
C GLU A 113 -37.69 34.28 16.58
N PRO A 114 -37.94 34.68 17.84
CA PRO A 114 -36.87 34.92 18.79
C PRO A 114 -36.15 33.61 19.12
N ILE A 115 -34.83 33.60 18.94
CA ILE A 115 -33.97 32.42 19.16
C ILE A 115 -32.84 32.83 20.11
N VAL A 116 -32.26 31.86 20.82
CA VAL A 116 -31.11 32.10 21.69
C VAL A 116 -29.82 31.85 20.93
N ALA A 117 -28.95 32.85 20.93
CA ALA A 117 -27.66 32.77 20.26
C ALA A 117 -26.76 31.77 20.99
N THR A 118 -26.04 30.95 20.23
CA THR A 118 -25.22 29.83 20.75
C THR A 118 -24.15 30.28 21.76
N ASP A 119 -23.69 31.52 21.69
CA ASP A 119 -22.69 32.14 22.57
C ASP A 119 -23.24 32.68 23.90
N ALA A 120 -24.56 32.59 24.13
CA ALA A 120 -25.24 33.00 25.36
C ALA A 120 -25.72 31.81 26.21
N ILE A 121 -24.92 30.75 26.30
CA ILE A 121 -25.23 29.46 26.96
C ILE A 121 -25.71 29.66 28.42
N GLU A 122 -25.15 30.62 29.15
CA GLU A 122 -25.54 30.90 30.56
C GLU A 122 -26.95 31.49 30.71
N ALA A 123 -27.57 31.95 29.61
CA ALA A 123 -28.90 32.55 29.59
C ALA A 123 -29.99 31.60 29.05
N MET A 124 -29.62 30.37 28.65
CA MET A 124 -30.58 29.39 28.12
C MET A 124 -31.50 28.87 29.22
N GLU A 125 -32.81 29.04 29.03
CA GLU A 125 -33.87 28.39 29.80
C GLU A 125 -34.17 26.99 29.25
N GLU A 126 -34.83 26.16 30.06
CA GLU A 126 -35.26 24.81 29.67
C GLU A 126 -36.24 24.90 28.48
N GLY A 127 -35.80 24.46 27.30
CA GLY A 127 -36.55 24.54 26.04
C GLY A 127 -35.95 25.48 24.98
N ASP A 128 -34.87 26.20 25.29
CA ASP A 128 -34.16 27.02 24.31
C ASP A 128 -33.35 26.16 23.33
N ILE A 129 -33.32 26.58 22.07
CA ILE A 129 -32.73 25.85 20.96
C ILE A 129 -31.52 26.65 20.46
N PRO A 130 -30.30 26.14 20.57
CA PRO A 130 -29.14 26.85 20.05
C PRO A 130 -29.22 26.98 18.52
N ALA A 131 -28.86 28.16 18.01
CA ALA A 131 -28.96 28.50 16.59
C ALA A 131 -28.28 27.49 15.64
N ASN A 132 -27.15 26.92 16.08
CA ASN A 132 -26.36 25.95 15.33
C ASN A 132 -26.98 24.55 15.20
N TYR A 133 -28.08 24.25 15.92
CA TYR A 133 -28.82 22.99 15.75
C TYR A 133 -30.13 23.15 14.99
N MET A 134 -30.49 24.39 14.65
CA MET A 134 -31.77 24.72 14.02
C MET A 134 -31.72 24.63 12.50
N ILE A 135 -30.60 25.02 11.90
CA ILE A 135 -30.41 25.02 10.44
C ILE A 135 -29.41 23.93 10.12
N ASP A 136 -29.79 23.02 9.24
CA ASP A 136 -28.93 22.02 8.66
C ASP A 136 -28.87 22.23 7.14
N VAL A 137 -27.69 22.05 6.56
CA VAL A 137 -27.47 22.20 5.12
C VAL A 137 -26.80 20.95 4.59
N ASP A 138 -27.50 20.21 3.73
CA ASP A 138 -26.99 19.02 3.08
C ASP A 138 -26.92 19.16 1.55
N THR A 139 -26.17 18.27 0.91
CA THR A 139 -26.05 18.23 -0.55
C THR A 139 -26.26 16.82 -1.07
N ASP A 140 -27.08 16.68 -2.10
CA ASP A 140 -27.18 15.45 -2.88
C ASP A 140 -26.01 15.40 -3.86
N TYR A 141 -25.07 14.48 -3.65
CA TYR A 141 -23.88 14.35 -4.49
C TYR A 141 -24.17 13.82 -5.90
N ASP A 142 -25.32 13.16 -6.14
CA ASP A 142 -25.69 12.66 -7.45
C ASP A 142 -26.26 13.78 -8.34
N THR A 143 -27.01 14.71 -7.74
CA THR A 143 -27.69 15.80 -8.44
C THR A 143 -27.05 17.18 -8.24
N SER A 144 -26.15 17.30 -7.26
CA SER A 144 -25.58 18.56 -6.75
C SER A 144 -26.63 19.54 -6.20
N GLU A 145 -27.80 19.03 -5.82
CA GLU A 145 -28.83 19.81 -5.15
C GLU A 145 -28.40 20.13 -3.72
N LEU A 146 -28.76 21.32 -3.25
CA LEU A 146 -28.57 21.76 -1.87
C LEU A 146 -29.91 21.80 -1.17
N HIS A 147 -29.88 21.43 0.09
CA HIS A 147 -31.05 21.26 0.91
C HIS A 147 -30.85 22.06 2.18
N ILE A 148 -31.77 22.98 2.48
CA ILE A 148 -31.82 23.67 3.77
C ILE A 148 -32.96 23.07 4.56
N THR A 149 -32.64 22.53 5.72
CA THR A 149 -33.58 21.97 6.68
C THR A 149 -33.63 22.85 7.91
N VAL A 150 -34.84 23.20 8.36
CA VAL A 150 -35.06 23.96 9.59
C VAL A 150 -35.82 23.09 10.59
N GLY A 151 -35.24 22.90 11.78
CA GLY A 151 -35.82 22.10 12.86
C GLY A 151 -35.72 22.80 14.22
N THR A 152 -36.87 23.23 14.75
CA THR A 152 -37.03 23.79 16.10
C THR A 152 -38.00 22.95 16.94
N GLY A 153 -38.51 21.82 16.43
CA GLY A 153 -39.58 21.05 17.06
C GLY A 153 -40.96 21.73 17.04
N ASP A 154 -41.13 22.82 16.29
CA ASP A 154 -42.40 23.52 16.08
C ASP A 154 -42.57 23.86 14.59
N GLU A 155 -43.55 23.24 13.93
CA GLU A 155 -43.82 23.39 12.50
C GLU A 155 -44.03 24.85 12.07
N ALA A 156 -44.71 25.65 12.89
CA ALA A 156 -45.02 27.03 12.54
C ALA A 156 -43.75 27.90 12.52
N LYS A 157 -42.86 27.68 13.49
CA LYS A 157 -41.55 28.34 13.55
C LYS A 157 -40.64 27.86 12.42
N ASN A 158 -40.56 26.54 12.20
CA ASN A 158 -39.81 25.95 11.09
C ASN A 158 -40.23 26.57 9.75
N THR A 159 -41.54 26.70 9.53
CA THR A 159 -42.10 27.29 8.31
C THR A 159 -41.75 28.77 8.18
N ALA A 160 -41.85 29.55 9.26
CA ALA A 160 -41.54 30.97 9.24
C ALA A 160 -40.08 31.23 8.89
N ILE A 161 -39.16 30.48 9.50
CA ILE A 161 -37.72 30.59 9.30
C ILE A 161 -37.32 30.09 7.90
N ALA A 162 -37.81 28.92 7.48
CA ALA A 162 -37.54 28.39 6.14
C ALA A 162 -38.08 29.33 5.04
N THR A 163 -39.25 29.93 5.25
CA THR A 163 -39.82 30.93 4.32
C THR A 163 -38.97 32.19 4.26
N LEU A 164 -38.48 32.69 5.40
CA LEU A 164 -37.58 33.84 5.44
C LEU A 164 -36.30 33.56 4.64
N LEU A 165 -35.65 32.41 4.86
CA LEU A 165 -34.44 32.02 4.15
C LEU A 165 -34.69 31.82 2.66
N TYR A 166 -35.80 31.17 2.29
CA TYR A 166 -36.21 31.00 0.91
C TYR A 166 -36.38 32.35 0.20
N GLN A 167 -37.07 33.31 0.83
CA GLN A 167 -37.24 34.66 0.29
C GLN A 167 -35.93 35.41 0.19
N ALA A 168 -35.05 35.30 1.19
CA ALA A 168 -33.75 35.96 1.17
C ALA A 168 -32.85 35.45 0.01
N ILE A 169 -32.97 34.17 -0.32
CA ILE A 169 -32.31 33.57 -1.49
C ILE A 169 -32.99 34.03 -2.79
N GLN A 170 -34.33 33.98 -2.85
CA GLN A 170 -35.11 34.36 -4.03
C GLN A 170 -34.92 35.84 -4.43
N ASP A 171 -34.88 36.73 -3.44
CA ASP A 171 -34.74 38.17 -3.63
C ASP A 171 -33.26 38.61 -3.72
N GLU A 172 -32.32 37.66 -3.71
CA GLU A 172 -30.87 37.87 -3.77
C GLU A 172 -30.36 38.85 -2.68
N THR A 173 -30.98 38.85 -1.50
CA THR A 173 -30.62 39.78 -0.41
C THR A 173 -29.36 39.33 0.33
N LEU A 174 -29.02 38.05 0.26
CA LEU A 174 -27.80 37.50 0.85
C LEU A 174 -26.57 37.76 -0.04
N PRO A 175 -25.57 38.54 0.42
CA PRO A 175 -24.41 38.91 -0.39
C PRO A 175 -23.60 37.71 -0.94
N PHE A 176 -23.70 36.56 -0.27
CA PHE A 176 -23.07 35.31 -0.67
C PHE A 176 -23.48 34.86 -2.10
N PHE A 177 -24.71 35.14 -2.51
CA PHE A 177 -25.24 34.73 -3.81
C PHE A 177 -25.07 35.78 -4.92
N ALA A 178 -24.57 36.98 -4.62
CA ALA A 178 -24.49 38.10 -5.58
C ALA A 178 -23.70 37.80 -6.87
N ASN A 179 -22.83 36.79 -6.86
CA ASN A 179 -22.05 36.33 -8.02
C ASN A 179 -22.33 34.85 -8.34
N LYS A 180 -23.55 34.37 -8.09
CA LYS A 180 -23.96 32.99 -8.33
C LYS A 180 -25.33 32.99 -9.01
N SER A 181 -25.61 31.95 -9.79
CA SER A 181 -26.95 31.70 -10.30
C SER A 181 -27.62 30.70 -9.38
N VAL A 182 -28.75 31.09 -8.77
CA VAL A 182 -29.50 30.26 -7.84
C VAL A 182 -30.83 29.85 -8.47
N TYR A 183 -31.16 28.57 -8.38
CA TYR A 183 -32.37 27.98 -8.92
C TYR A 183 -33.11 27.29 -7.78
N LEU A 184 -34.29 27.80 -7.42
CA LEU A 184 -35.13 27.21 -6.39
C LEU A 184 -35.90 26.02 -7.00
N LEU A 185 -35.74 24.84 -6.40
CA LEU A 185 -36.27 23.58 -6.92
C LEU A 185 -37.57 23.18 -6.21
N SER A 186 -37.71 23.54 -4.93
CA SER A 186 -38.92 23.32 -4.16
C SER A 186 -39.25 24.53 -3.27
N GLU A 187 -40.53 24.71 -2.98
CA GLU A 187 -40.98 25.63 -1.94
C GLU A 187 -40.80 24.97 -0.56
N PRO A 188 -40.70 25.76 0.54
CA PRO A 188 -40.64 25.22 1.90
C PRO A 188 -41.81 24.27 2.18
N HIS A 189 -41.49 23.04 2.58
CA HIS A 189 -42.46 22.00 2.87
C HIS A 189 -42.03 21.14 4.06
N VAL A 190 -43.00 20.60 4.80
CA VAL A 190 -42.73 19.74 5.95
C VAL A 190 -42.17 18.40 5.47
N VAL A 191 -41.09 17.97 6.12
CA VAL A 191 -40.40 16.71 5.87
C VAL A 191 -40.35 15.87 7.14
N GLN A 192 -40.47 14.55 6.98
CA GLN A 192 -40.18 13.60 8.04
C GLN A 192 -38.77 13.07 7.82
N LEU A 193 -37.83 13.59 8.59
CA LEU A 193 -36.44 13.14 8.54
C LEU A 193 -36.34 11.88 9.41
N GLU A 194 -36.26 10.71 8.77
CA GLU A 194 -36.02 9.44 9.47
C GLU A 194 -34.57 9.30 9.98
N LYS A 195 -33.71 10.28 9.70
CA LYS A 195 -32.29 10.28 10.08
C LYS A 195 -31.97 11.58 10.85
N GLY A 196 -31.33 11.45 12.01
CA GLY A 196 -30.45 12.49 12.54
C GLY A 196 -29.29 12.75 11.56
N PRO A 197 -28.34 13.65 11.87
CA PRO A 197 -27.31 14.06 10.92
C PRO A 197 -26.73 12.81 10.29
N GLU A 198 -26.71 12.75 8.96
CA GLU A 198 -26.06 11.63 8.30
C GLU A 198 -24.66 11.56 8.89
N PRO A 199 -24.27 10.42 9.50
CA PRO A 199 -22.91 10.29 9.97
C PRO A 199 -22.04 10.66 8.78
N THR A 200 -21.23 11.70 8.94
CA THR A 200 -20.20 12.02 7.96
C THR A 200 -19.55 10.69 7.60
N ASP A 201 -19.52 10.38 6.31
CA ASP A 201 -19.03 9.12 5.74
C ASP A 201 -17.54 8.86 6.05
N GLU A 202 -16.98 9.51 7.08
CA GLU A 202 -15.69 9.19 7.68
C GLU A 202 -15.75 7.93 8.56
N THR A 203 -16.93 7.40 8.89
CA THR A 203 -17.04 6.07 9.51
C THR A 203 -17.99 5.16 8.76
N GLY A 204 -17.68 4.90 7.50
CA GLY A 204 -17.89 3.57 6.95
C GLY A 204 -17.13 2.57 7.83
N SER A 205 -17.76 2.12 8.92
CA SER A 205 -17.19 1.12 9.82
C SER A 205 -17.05 -0.17 9.03
N ALA A 206 -15.94 -0.29 8.32
CA ALA A 206 -15.54 -1.51 7.66
C ALA A 206 -15.61 -2.58 8.73
N SER A 207 -16.63 -3.45 8.61
CA SER A 207 -16.87 -4.49 9.61
C SER A 207 -15.55 -5.24 9.85
N LEU A 208 -15.25 -5.64 11.09
CA LEU A 208 -14.04 -6.42 11.42
C LEU A 208 -13.73 -7.55 10.40
N PRO A 209 -14.74 -8.27 9.84
CA PRO A 209 -14.53 -9.22 8.75
C PRO A 209 -13.92 -8.63 7.47
N LEU A 210 -14.28 -7.41 7.07
CA LEU A 210 -13.74 -6.74 5.88
C LEU A 210 -12.25 -6.41 6.05
N TYR A 211 -11.83 -5.90 7.21
CA TYR A 211 -10.41 -5.68 7.52
C TYR A 211 -9.61 -6.98 7.51
N LEU A 212 -10.19 -8.07 8.01
CA LEU A 212 -9.56 -9.40 7.95
C LEU A 212 -9.42 -9.90 6.50
N ILE A 213 -10.44 -9.74 5.65
CA ILE A 213 -10.41 -10.12 4.24
C ILE A 213 -9.34 -9.31 3.49
N MET A 214 -9.30 -7.99 3.70
CA MET A 214 -8.28 -7.12 3.14
C MET A 214 -6.88 -7.52 3.60
N GLY A 215 -6.70 -7.82 4.90
CA GLY A 215 -5.43 -8.31 5.45
C GLY A 215 -4.96 -9.62 4.81
N VAL A 216 -5.88 -10.57 4.58
CA VAL A 216 -5.56 -11.83 3.86
C VAL A 216 -5.18 -11.55 2.41
N GLY A 217 -5.93 -10.70 1.71
CA GLY A 217 -5.61 -10.28 0.35
C GLY A 217 -4.23 -9.64 0.24
N LEU A 218 -3.89 -8.77 1.20
CA LEU A 218 -2.63 -8.07 1.29
C LEU A 218 -1.46 -9.01 1.62
N PHE A 219 -1.68 -10.05 2.44
CA PHE A 219 -0.71 -11.11 2.66
C PHE A 219 -0.41 -11.89 1.37
N ILE A 220 -1.45 -12.29 0.62
CA ILE A 220 -1.28 -12.98 -0.66
C ILE A 220 -0.55 -12.09 -1.67
N GLY A 221 -0.95 -10.83 -1.79
CA GLY A 221 -0.26 -9.83 -2.62
C GLY A 221 1.21 -9.66 -2.21
N GLY A 222 1.48 -9.66 -0.91
CA GLY A 222 2.82 -9.60 -0.35
C GLY A 222 3.69 -10.80 -0.67
N LEU A 223 3.13 -12.02 -0.75
CA LEU A 223 3.84 -13.21 -1.22
C LEU A 223 4.27 -13.06 -2.68
N LEU A 224 3.38 -12.55 -3.54
CA LEU A 224 3.67 -12.31 -4.96
C LEU A 224 4.75 -11.23 -5.13
N LEU A 225 4.62 -10.10 -4.42
CA LEU A 225 5.62 -9.04 -4.43
C LEU A 225 6.96 -9.53 -3.90
N GLY A 226 6.96 -10.30 -2.81
CA GLY A 226 8.15 -10.92 -2.25
C GLY A 226 8.85 -11.86 -3.23
N MET A 227 8.08 -12.61 -4.03
CA MET A 227 8.61 -13.47 -5.10
C MET A 227 9.29 -12.65 -6.20
N LEU A 228 8.66 -11.54 -6.61
CA LEU A 228 9.21 -10.61 -7.59
C LEU A 228 10.51 -9.96 -7.09
N LEU A 229 10.52 -9.48 -5.84
CA LEU A 229 11.72 -8.90 -5.22
C LEU A 229 12.85 -9.93 -5.08
N ALA A 230 12.53 -11.16 -4.70
CA ALA A 230 13.50 -12.25 -4.65
C ALA A 230 14.11 -12.52 -6.03
N PHE A 231 13.28 -12.54 -7.08
CA PHE A 231 13.74 -12.70 -8.45
C PHE A 231 14.68 -11.56 -8.88
N PHE A 232 14.32 -10.30 -8.65
CA PHE A 232 15.20 -9.16 -8.94
C PHE A 232 16.51 -9.23 -8.17
N ARG A 233 16.48 -9.65 -6.89
CA ARG A 233 17.68 -9.81 -6.06
C ARG A 233 18.69 -10.80 -6.66
N LEU A 234 18.24 -11.84 -7.37
CA LEU A 234 19.14 -12.82 -8.00
C LEU A 234 20.04 -12.19 -9.09
N PHE A 235 19.56 -11.17 -9.79
CA PHE A 235 20.36 -10.46 -10.80
C PHE A 235 21.50 -9.68 -10.15
N PHE A 236 21.23 -9.02 -9.02
CA PHE A 236 22.20 -8.19 -8.30
C PHE A 236 23.11 -8.97 -7.34
N LYS A 237 22.81 -10.26 -7.09
CA LYS A 237 23.65 -11.12 -6.26
C LYS A 237 25.05 -11.23 -6.89
N LYS A 238 26.11 -11.04 -6.09
CA LYS A 238 27.50 -11.10 -6.58
C LYS A 238 27.93 -12.53 -6.86
N GLU A 239 27.38 -13.47 -6.11
CA GLU A 239 27.60 -14.89 -6.28
C GLU A 239 26.81 -15.44 -7.47
N ILE A 240 27.30 -16.54 -8.02
CA ILE A 240 26.66 -17.30 -9.07
C ILE A 240 25.36 -17.92 -8.52
N THR A 241 24.30 -17.76 -9.31
CA THR A 241 22.93 -18.20 -9.03
C THR A 241 22.38 -19.03 -10.18
N ASP A 242 21.20 -19.62 -10.01
CA ASP A 242 20.55 -20.47 -11.03
C ASP A 242 20.27 -19.74 -12.36
N VAL A 243 20.18 -18.41 -12.31
CA VAL A 243 19.93 -17.57 -13.50
C VAL A 243 21.22 -17.14 -14.20
N PHE A 244 22.39 -17.51 -13.67
CA PHE A 244 23.66 -17.16 -14.28
C PHE A 244 23.92 -18.01 -15.52
N ASN A 245 24.25 -17.37 -16.64
CA ASN A 245 24.66 -18.09 -17.85
C ASN A 245 26.16 -18.41 -17.80
N TYR A 246 26.48 -19.69 -17.78
CA TYR A 246 27.85 -20.20 -17.71
C TYR A 246 28.51 -20.37 -19.09
N ARG A 247 27.72 -20.50 -20.17
CA ARG A 247 28.28 -20.72 -21.50
C ARG A 247 28.69 -19.39 -22.12
N MET A 248 29.95 -19.30 -22.57
CA MET A 248 30.41 -18.20 -23.42
C MET A 248 30.73 -18.67 -24.85
N SER A 249 31.03 -19.95 -25.04
CA SER A 249 31.19 -20.59 -26.36
C SER A 249 30.28 -21.81 -26.48
N ASP A 250 29.90 -22.15 -27.71
CA ASP A 250 29.13 -23.36 -28.02
C ASP A 250 29.90 -24.65 -27.71
N ASP A 251 31.24 -24.57 -27.71
CA ASP A 251 32.14 -25.69 -27.39
C ASP A 251 32.26 -25.96 -25.88
N ASP A 252 31.68 -25.08 -25.03
CA ASP A 252 31.72 -25.25 -23.58
C ASP A 252 30.83 -26.45 -23.14
N THR A 253 31.45 -27.41 -22.45
CA THR A 253 30.73 -28.52 -21.82
C THR A 253 30.29 -28.13 -20.42
N VAL A 254 28.98 -28.14 -20.14
CA VAL A 254 28.44 -27.83 -18.81
C VAL A 254 27.86 -29.08 -18.18
N LEU A 255 28.34 -29.42 -16.98
CA LEU A 255 27.85 -30.50 -16.15
C LEU A 255 27.25 -29.92 -14.87
N ASP A 256 25.94 -30.05 -14.71
CA ASP A 256 25.25 -29.58 -13.51
C ASP A 256 25.11 -30.71 -12.49
N LEU A 257 25.84 -30.61 -11.38
CA LEU A 257 25.79 -31.53 -10.24
C LEU A 257 25.18 -30.89 -8.99
N SER A 258 24.64 -29.67 -9.10
CA SER A 258 24.05 -28.94 -7.96
C SER A 258 22.81 -29.65 -7.38
N HIS A 259 22.20 -30.53 -8.17
CA HIS A 259 20.99 -31.27 -7.84
C HIS A 259 21.21 -32.66 -7.21
N THR A 260 22.47 -33.07 -7.06
CA THR A 260 22.87 -34.39 -6.51
C THR A 260 22.92 -34.36 -4.98
N THR A 261 22.77 -35.50 -4.32
CA THR A 261 22.94 -35.54 -2.84
C THR A 261 24.39 -35.24 -2.47
N ALA A 262 24.65 -34.65 -1.30
CA ALA A 262 26.01 -34.30 -0.88
C ALA A 262 27.00 -35.49 -0.93
N ALA A 263 26.54 -36.70 -0.58
CA ALA A 263 27.36 -37.91 -0.64
C ALA A 263 27.68 -38.36 -2.08
N GLU A 264 26.73 -38.20 -3.00
CA GLU A 264 26.93 -38.52 -4.42
C GLU A 264 27.71 -37.43 -5.16
N GLN A 265 27.56 -36.18 -4.74
CA GLN A 265 28.14 -35.01 -5.38
C GLN A 265 29.67 -35.05 -5.39
N GLU A 266 30.31 -35.46 -4.30
CA GLU A 266 31.78 -35.60 -4.27
C GLU A 266 32.28 -36.67 -5.25
N THR A 267 31.56 -37.79 -5.35
CA THR A 267 31.91 -38.87 -6.28
C THR A 267 31.64 -38.47 -7.72
N ALA A 268 30.51 -37.81 -7.98
CA ALA A 268 30.14 -37.31 -9.30
C ALA A 268 31.09 -36.20 -9.77
N LEU A 269 31.52 -35.31 -8.87
CA LEU A 269 32.50 -34.26 -9.15
C LEU A 269 33.85 -34.88 -9.52
N ALA A 270 34.36 -35.81 -8.71
CA ALA A 270 35.61 -36.49 -9.00
C ALA A 270 35.55 -37.22 -10.36
N HIS A 271 34.45 -37.92 -10.64
CA HIS A 271 34.26 -38.61 -11.92
C HIS A 271 34.13 -37.66 -13.11
N GLY A 272 33.39 -36.56 -12.96
CA GLY A 272 33.24 -35.52 -13.98
C GLY A 272 34.55 -34.79 -14.30
N ILE A 273 35.40 -34.60 -13.27
CA ILE A 273 36.76 -34.11 -13.44
C ILE A 273 37.62 -35.14 -14.16
N GLN A 274 37.48 -36.43 -13.87
CA GLN A 274 38.31 -37.49 -14.44
C GLN A 274 38.03 -37.76 -15.91
N HIS A 275 36.78 -37.73 -16.35
CA HIS A 275 36.44 -38.02 -17.73
C HIS A 275 36.68 -36.80 -18.65
N PRO A 276 37.33 -36.92 -19.83
CA PRO A 276 38.02 -38.09 -20.37
C PRO A 276 39.34 -38.36 -19.63
N ALA A 277 39.70 -39.64 -19.52
CA ALA A 277 40.90 -40.08 -18.78
C ALA A 277 42.20 -39.74 -19.53
N ALA A 278 43.31 -39.67 -18.78
CA ALA A 278 44.69 -39.59 -19.28
C ALA A 278 45.09 -38.30 -20.03
N VAL A 279 44.56 -37.16 -19.59
CA VAL A 279 44.99 -35.82 -20.04
C VAL A 279 45.49 -34.97 -18.86
N ARG A 280 46.36 -34.00 -19.11
CA ARG A 280 46.75 -32.99 -18.11
C ARG A 280 45.62 -31.98 -17.98
N LYS A 281 45.06 -31.86 -16.77
CA LYS A 281 43.92 -30.98 -16.50
C LYS A 281 44.28 -29.85 -15.57
N LEU A 282 43.89 -28.63 -15.93
CA LEU A 282 43.89 -27.50 -15.02
C LEU A 282 42.52 -27.41 -14.35
N ILE A 283 42.48 -27.51 -13.03
CA ILE A 283 41.26 -27.43 -12.23
C ILE A 283 41.25 -26.08 -11.53
N LEU A 284 40.27 -25.26 -11.90
CA LEU A 284 40.07 -23.91 -11.40
C LEU A 284 38.86 -23.87 -10.47
N SER A 285 39.06 -23.41 -9.25
CA SER A 285 38.00 -23.21 -8.27
C SER A 285 38.35 -22.04 -7.36
N GLU A 286 37.41 -21.11 -7.13
CA GLU A 286 37.63 -19.95 -6.26
C GLU A 286 37.91 -20.39 -4.82
N GLU A 287 37.10 -21.33 -4.33
CA GLU A 287 37.35 -22.01 -3.06
C GLU A 287 38.04 -23.35 -3.30
N PRO A 288 38.95 -23.79 -2.42
CA PRO A 288 39.54 -25.12 -2.52
C PRO A 288 38.48 -26.23 -2.59
N LEU A 289 38.72 -27.23 -3.45
CA LEU A 289 37.87 -28.42 -3.51
C LEU A 289 37.88 -29.16 -2.17
N ALA A 290 36.81 -29.90 -1.89
CA ALA A 290 36.74 -30.73 -0.68
C ALA A 290 37.97 -31.68 -0.60
N PRO A 291 38.61 -31.85 0.57
CA PRO A 291 39.80 -32.68 0.72
C PRO A 291 39.61 -34.13 0.23
N ALA A 292 38.39 -34.67 0.37
CA ALA A 292 38.04 -36.00 -0.13
C ALA A 292 38.16 -36.10 -1.66
N VAL A 293 37.75 -35.06 -2.38
CA VAL A 293 37.83 -34.98 -3.85
C VAL A 293 39.28 -34.83 -4.29
N GLN A 294 40.05 -33.94 -3.66
CA GLN A 294 41.47 -33.75 -3.97
C GLN A 294 42.27 -35.04 -3.77
N LYS A 295 42.11 -35.68 -2.59
CA LYS A 295 42.78 -36.94 -2.28
C LYS A 295 42.43 -38.05 -3.27
N ARG A 296 41.17 -38.12 -3.71
CA ARG A 296 40.72 -39.11 -4.70
C ARG A 296 41.35 -38.87 -6.08
N LEU A 297 41.55 -37.61 -6.46
CA LEU A 297 42.21 -37.24 -7.72
C LEU A 297 43.73 -37.50 -7.66
N GLU A 298 44.39 -37.16 -6.54
CA GLU A 298 45.82 -37.38 -6.33
C GLU A 298 46.22 -38.86 -6.25
N GLN A 299 45.34 -39.71 -5.72
CA GLN A 299 45.57 -41.16 -5.62
C GLN A 299 45.53 -41.87 -6.98
N MET A 300 45.10 -41.20 -8.05
CA MET A 300 45.06 -41.79 -9.37
C MET A 300 46.40 -41.66 -10.09
N THR A 301 47.01 -42.80 -10.36
CA THR A 301 48.23 -42.90 -11.17
C THR A 301 47.98 -42.52 -12.63
N GLY A 302 48.75 -41.57 -13.15
CA GLY A 302 48.87 -41.32 -14.59
C GLY A 302 48.20 -40.06 -15.16
N ALA A 303 47.50 -39.24 -14.36
CA ALA A 303 46.96 -37.95 -14.81
C ALA A 303 47.49 -36.80 -13.95
N PRO A 304 48.28 -35.85 -14.49
CA PRO A 304 48.75 -34.69 -13.74
C PRO A 304 47.62 -33.66 -13.63
N TYR A 305 46.95 -33.63 -12.48
CA TYR A 305 46.00 -32.57 -12.13
C TYR A 305 46.76 -31.37 -11.55
N VAL A 306 46.46 -30.17 -12.04
CA VAL A 306 46.95 -28.92 -11.46
C VAL A 306 45.78 -28.18 -10.85
N PHE A 307 45.79 -27.97 -9.54
CA PHE A 307 44.78 -27.20 -8.84
C PHE A 307 45.23 -25.76 -8.71
N ALA A 308 44.39 -24.82 -9.14
CA ALA A 308 44.66 -23.40 -9.00
C ALA A 308 43.37 -22.62 -8.71
N GLN A 309 43.49 -21.48 -8.04
CA GLN A 309 42.37 -20.56 -7.85
C GLN A 309 42.24 -19.56 -9.01
N SER A 310 43.26 -19.46 -9.86
CA SER A 310 43.29 -18.56 -11.01
C SER A 310 44.19 -19.13 -12.09
N VAL A 311 43.85 -18.90 -13.35
CA VAL A 311 44.70 -19.25 -14.51
C VAL A 311 46.10 -18.65 -14.36
N LEU A 312 46.20 -17.43 -13.78
CA LEU A 312 47.46 -16.74 -13.58
C LEU A 312 48.42 -17.43 -12.61
N ALA A 313 47.92 -18.35 -11.77
CA ALA A 313 48.73 -19.13 -10.85
C ALA A 313 49.26 -20.43 -11.48
N ALA A 314 48.76 -20.81 -12.66
CA ALA A 314 49.28 -21.95 -13.40
C ALA A 314 50.58 -21.57 -14.12
N ASP A 315 51.53 -22.51 -14.20
CA ASP A 315 52.76 -22.32 -14.96
C ASP A 315 52.43 -22.20 -16.46
N PRO A 316 52.74 -21.06 -17.11
CA PRO A 316 52.42 -20.84 -18.53
C PRO A 316 53.19 -21.78 -19.47
N LEU A 317 54.24 -22.45 -19.00
CA LEU A 317 55.00 -23.43 -19.78
C LEU A 317 54.32 -24.81 -19.83
N LEU A 318 53.33 -25.05 -18.97
CA LEU A 318 52.56 -26.30 -18.99
C LEU A 318 51.46 -26.24 -20.05
N HIS A 319 51.46 -27.24 -20.94
CA HIS A 319 50.33 -27.48 -21.83
C HIS A 319 49.24 -28.28 -21.11
N PHE A 320 47.99 -27.81 -21.16
CA PHE A 320 46.81 -28.48 -20.61
C PHE A 320 45.90 -28.94 -21.75
N ASP A 321 45.43 -30.19 -21.71
CA ASP A 321 44.51 -30.71 -22.72
C ASP A 321 43.04 -30.45 -22.36
N GLU A 322 42.74 -30.13 -21.09
CA GLU A 322 41.40 -29.72 -20.64
C GLU A 322 41.50 -28.74 -19.46
N VAL A 323 40.65 -27.70 -19.47
CA VAL A 323 40.47 -26.80 -18.31
C VAL A 323 39.11 -27.06 -17.70
N ILE A 324 39.07 -27.29 -16.39
CA ILE A 324 37.84 -27.53 -15.64
C ILE A 324 37.59 -26.35 -14.70
N LEU A 325 36.49 -25.64 -14.89
CA LEU A 325 35.98 -24.62 -13.98
C LEU A 325 34.96 -25.27 -13.05
N VAL A 326 35.28 -25.34 -11.76
CA VAL A 326 34.34 -25.77 -10.73
C VAL A 326 33.71 -24.52 -10.11
N SER A 327 32.38 -24.42 -10.22
CA SER A 327 31.61 -23.30 -9.72
C SER A 327 30.61 -23.77 -8.68
N ARG A 328 30.69 -23.22 -7.48
CA ARG A 328 29.74 -23.51 -6.40
C ARG A 328 28.59 -22.53 -6.40
N LYS A 329 27.35 -23.03 -6.41
CA LYS A 329 26.14 -22.23 -6.24
C LYS A 329 26.20 -21.46 -4.93
N ASN A 330 25.94 -20.15 -4.98
CA ASN A 330 26.02 -19.24 -3.84
C ASN A 330 27.41 -19.13 -3.16
N GLY A 331 28.47 -19.74 -3.71
CA GLY A 331 29.84 -19.66 -3.18
C GLY A 331 30.81 -18.99 -4.13
N THR A 332 30.75 -19.34 -5.42
CA THR A 332 31.60 -18.72 -6.45
C THR A 332 31.04 -17.36 -6.88
N THR A 333 31.91 -16.35 -7.00
CA THR A 333 31.56 -15.01 -7.43
C THR A 333 31.49 -14.90 -8.96
N LYS A 334 30.51 -14.13 -9.45
CA LYS A 334 30.34 -13.84 -10.89
C LYS A 334 31.59 -13.17 -11.47
N ASP A 335 32.24 -12.32 -10.69
CA ASP A 335 33.45 -11.60 -11.10
C ASP A 335 34.65 -12.53 -11.22
N TRP A 336 34.85 -13.45 -10.27
CA TRP A 336 35.90 -14.46 -10.38
C TRP A 336 35.69 -15.30 -11.64
N TYR A 337 34.48 -15.81 -11.84
CA TYR A 337 34.17 -16.66 -12.99
C TYR A 337 34.42 -15.94 -14.32
N LYS A 338 33.92 -14.71 -14.47
CA LYS A 338 34.15 -13.89 -15.66
C LYS A 338 35.64 -13.64 -15.90
N LYS A 339 36.41 -13.33 -14.86
CA LYS A 339 37.86 -13.15 -14.97
C LYS A 339 38.56 -14.42 -15.47
N GLN A 340 38.24 -15.59 -14.90
CA GLN A 340 38.83 -16.84 -15.36
C GLN A 340 38.45 -17.12 -16.81
N ARG A 341 37.18 -16.91 -17.19
CA ARG A 341 36.73 -17.06 -18.57
C ARG A 341 37.49 -16.17 -19.55
N THR A 342 37.61 -14.87 -19.26
CA THR A 342 38.35 -13.93 -20.10
C THR A 342 39.83 -14.31 -20.23
N LEU A 343 40.45 -14.80 -19.16
CA LEU A 343 41.84 -15.26 -19.21
C LEU A 343 42.00 -16.53 -20.07
N LEU A 344 41.00 -17.41 -20.06
CA LEU A 344 40.99 -18.66 -20.83
C LEU A 344 40.75 -18.46 -22.32
N GLU A 345 40.27 -17.30 -22.78
CA GLU A 345 40.12 -17.01 -24.22
C GLU A 345 41.44 -17.13 -25.00
N ASN A 346 42.57 -16.92 -24.33
CA ASN A 346 43.90 -17.08 -24.92
C ASN A 346 44.39 -18.54 -24.96
N TYR A 347 43.64 -19.48 -24.38
CA TYR A 347 43.99 -20.89 -24.35
C TYR A 347 43.13 -21.65 -25.37
N ALA A 348 43.76 -22.36 -26.30
CA ALA A 348 43.07 -23.19 -27.29
C ALA A 348 42.59 -24.54 -26.73
N THR A 349 42.29 -24.59 -25.43
CA THR A 349 42.00 -25.82 -24.69
C THR A 349 40.49 -25.94 -24.43
N PRO A 350 39.88 -27.11 -24.62
CA PRO A 350 38.48 -27.35 -24.25
C PRO A 350 38.19 -26.99 -22.79
N ILE A 351 37.07 -26.30 -22.57
CA ILE A 351 36.64 -25.87 -21.24
C ILE A 351 35.41 -26.68 -20.81
N LYS A 352 35.55 -27.34 -19.66
CA LYS A 352 34.45 -27.99 -18.95
C LYS A 352 34.08 -27.18 -17.72
N ILE A 353 32.79 -26.95 -17.53
CA ILE A 353 32.24 -26.25 -16.38
C ILE A 353 31.45 -27.26 -15.56
N ILE A 354 31.79 -27.40 -14.28
CA ILE A 354 31.07 -28.27 -13.34
C ILE A 354 30.43 -27.41 -12.27
N LEU A 355 29.10 -27.49 -12.16
CA LEU A 355 28.31 -26.76 -11.16
C LEU A 355 28.07 -27.65 -9.95
N ILE A 356 28.36 -27.16 -8.75
CA ILE A 356 28.17 -27.86 -7.49
C ILE A 356 27.37 -27.05 -6.47
#